data_AF-A0A358ARR0-F1
#
_entry.id   AF-A0A358ARR0-F1
#
_cell.length_a   1.000
_cell.length_b   1.000
_cell.length_c   1.000
_cell.angle_alpha   90.00
_cell.angle_beta   90.00
_cell.angle_gamma   90.00
#
_symmetry.space_group_name_H-M   'P 1'
#
loop_
_entity.id
_entity.type
_entity.pdbx_description
1 polymer ?
#
loop_
_entity_poly.entity_id
_entity_poly.type
_entity_poly.pdbx_seq_one_letter_code
_entity_poly.pdbx_strand_id
1 'polypeptide(L)' 'HEQGAYTEVEEARLFCAQTGVDALAVAIGTVHGVYKGEPTLNIARLAELSAALTVPLVLHG' A
#
# COMPACT_ATOMS: atom_id res chain seq x y z
N HIS A 1 6.05 15.05 10.43
CA HIS A 1 6.08 13.77 9.70
C HIS A 1 4.80 13.05 10.05
N GLU A 2 3.83 13.06 9.14
CA GLU A 2 2.60 12.28 9.32
C GLU A 2 2.99 10.80 9.47
N GLN A 3 2.53 10.18 10.55
CA GLN A 3 2.43 8.74 10.60
C GLN A 3 1.32 8.36 9.61
N GLY A 4 1.69 8.13 8.36
CA GLY A 4 0.74 7.77 7.31
C GLY A 4 0.01 6.48 7.70
N ALA A 5 -1.32 6.54 7.73
CA ALA A 5 -2.14 5.35 7.90
C ALA A 5 -1.79 4.33 6.80
N TYR A 6 -1.74 3.05 7.16
CA TYR A 6 -1.57 2.00 6.16
C TYR A 6 -2.81 1.91 5.26
N THR A 7 -2.61 1.44 4.04
CA THR A 7 -3.73 1.20 3.13
C THR A 7 -4.65 0.13 3.72
N GLU A 8 -5.95 0.46 3.88
CA GLU A 8 -6.97 -0.49 4.31
C GLU A 8 -7.52 -1.30 3.13
N VAL A 9 -7.78 -2.58 3.36
CA VAL A 9 -8.14 -3.54 2.31
C VAL A 9 -9.45 -3.17 1.62
N GLU A 10 -10.50 -2.87 2.39
CA GLU A 10 -11.81 -2.53 1.82
C GLU A 10 -11.79 -1.20 1.07
N GLU A 11 -11.01 -0.22 1.55
CA GLU A 11 -10.86 1.06 0.85
C GLU A 11 -10.14 0.87 -0.48
N ALA A 12 -9.05 0.10 -0.50
CA ALA A 12 -8.33 -0.21 -1.72
C ALA A 12 -9.20 -0.99 -2.74
N ARG A 13 -10.04 -1.92 -2.26
CA ARG A 13 -10.96 -2.68 -3.09
C ARG A 13 -12.01 -1.77 -3.72
N LEU A 14 -12.62 -0.91 -2.92
CA LEU A 14 -13.60 0.07 -3.39
C LEU A 14 -12.97 1.03 -4.40
N PHE A 15 -11.77 1.55 -4.09
CA PHE A 15 -11.03 2.45 -4.96
C PHE A 15 -10.75 1.82 -6.32
N CYS A 16 -10.22 0.60 -6.37
CA CYS A 16 -9.95 -0.09 -7.62
C CYS A 16 -11.23 -0.31 -8.44
N ALA A 17 -12.32 -0.74 -7.78
CA ALA A 17 -13.60 -0.99 -8.45
C ALA A 17 -14.23 0.30 -9.02
N GLN A 18 -14.07 1.43 -8.34
CA GLN A 18 -14.65 2.71 -8.76
C GLN A 18 -13.83 3.43 -9.83
N THR A 19 -12.51 3.28 -9.79
CA THR A 19 -11.60 4.04 -10.66
C THR A 19 -11.15 3.26 -11.89
N GLY A 20 -11.11 1.92 -11.82
CA GLY A 20 -10.63 1.07 -12.90
C GLY A 20 -9.13 1.21 -13.16
N VAL A 21 -8.34 1.57 -12.15
CA VAL A 21 -6.88 1.69 -12.26
C VAL A 21 -6.23 0.36 -12.66
N ASP A 22 -5.18 0.43 -13.47
CA ASP A 22 -4.43 -0.75 -13.90
C ASP A 22 -3.45 -1.27 -12.84
N ALA A 23 -3.10 -0.46 -11.84
CA ALA A 23 -2.23 -0.80 -10.73
C ALA A 23 -2.49 0.12 -9.53
N LEU A 24 -2.17 -0.34 -8.31
CA LEU A 24 -2.37 0.43 -7.08
C LEU A 24 -1.09 0.59 -6.26
N ALA A 25 -0.73 1.84 -5.98
CA ALA A 25 0.30 2.16 -5.00
C ALA A 25 -0.23 2.00 -3.57
N VAL A 26 0.50 1.26 -2.72
CA VAL A 26 0.05 0.96 -1.34
C VAL A 26 1.03 1.47 -0.28
N ALA A 27 0.47 1.98 0.81
CA ALA A 27 1.21 2.40 1.99
C ALA A 27 1.29 1.23 2.99
N ILE A 28 2.48 0.63 3.10
CA ILE A 28 2.78 -0.47 4.04
C ILE A 28 3.94 -0.15 4.99
N GLY A 29 4.28 1.13 5.17
CA GLY A 29 5.40 1.57 6.01
C GLY A 29 6.64 2.03 5.26
N THR A 30 6.54 2.23 3.94
CA THR A 30 7.56 2.95 3.17
C THR A 30 7.49 4.45 3.47
N VAL A 31 8.63 5.13 3.46
CA VAL A 31 8.73 6.56 3.75
C VAL A 31 9.53 7.21 2.62
N HIS A 32 9.04 8.32 2.08
CA HIS A 32 9.78 9.05 1.04
C HIS A 32 11.08 9.67 1.58
N GLY A 33 12.18 9.47 0.86
CA GLY A 33 13.47 10.11 1.13
C GLY A 33 14.47 9.24 1.88
N VAL A 34 15.44 9.87 2.55
CA VAL A 34 16.52 9.14 3.22
C VAL A 34 15.99 8.48 4.48
N TYR A 35 16.00 7.15 4.48
CA TYR A 35 15.72 6.32 5.64
C TYR A 35 16.66 6.70 6.81
N LYS A 36 16.09 7.15 7.93
CA LYS A 36 16.85 7.41 9.18
C LYS A 36 17.19 6.11 9.93
N GLY A 37 16.72 4.96 9.44
CA GLY A 37 16.91 3.62 9.98
C GLY A 37 16.28 2.57 9.05
N GLU A 38 16.32 1.29 9.39
CA GLU A 38 15.74 0.24 8.55
C GLU A 38 14.21 0.38 8.44
N PRO A 39 13.63 0.47 7.23
CA PRO A 39 12.19 0.55 7.08
C PRO A 39 11.51 -0.72 7.57
N THR A 40 10.55 -0.56 8.49
CA THR A 40 9.68 -1.67 8.89
C THR A 40 8.51 -1.74 7.92
N LEU A 41 8.58 -2.66 6.97
CA LEU A 41 7.49 -2.93 6.04
C LEU A 41 6.49 -3.91 6.68
N ASN A 42 5.21 -3.57 6.60
CA ASN A 42 4.13 -4.45 7.02
C ASN A 42 3.80 -5.47 5.92
N ILE A 43 4.56 -6.56 5.89
CA ILE A 43 4.41 -7.64 4.90
C ILE A 43 3.06 -8.36 5.05
N ALA A 44 2.51 -8.46 6.25
CA ALA A 44 1.18 -9.05 6.47
C ALA A 44 0.10 -8.22 5.76
N ARG A 45 0.15 -6.89 5.88
CA ARG A 45 -0.75 -5.98 5.16
C ARG A 45 -0.58 -6.07 3.65
N LEU A 46 0.66 -6.20 3.16
CA LEU A 46 0.90 -6.43 1.73
C LEU A 46 0.23 -7.72 1.23
N ALA A 47 0.31 -8.80 2.02
CA ALA A 47 -0.34 -10.07 1.68
C ALA A 47 -1.87 -9.96 1.68
N GLU A 48 -2.46 -9.27 2.68
CA GLU A 48 -3.90 -9.00 2.73
C GLU A 48 -4.39 -8.24 1.49
N LEU A 49 -3.66 -7.17 1.10
CA LEU A 49 -3.96 -6.39 -0.09
C LEU A 49 -3.81 -7.22 -1.38
N SER A 50 -2.74 -8.00 -1.48
CA SER A 50 -2.49 -8.85 -2.66
C SER A 50 -3.51 -9.96 -2.82
N ALA A 51 -4.10 -10.44 -1.72
CA ALA A 51 -5.15 -11.46 -1.77
C ALA A 51 -6.52 -10.86 -2.14
N ALA A 52 -6.78 -9.61 -1.77
CA ALA A 52 -8.07 -8.96 -1.97
C ALA A 52 -8.18 -8.22 -3.32
N LEU A 53 -7.07 -7.78 -3.91
CA LEU A 53 -7.04 -6.98 -5.13
C LEU A 53 -6.57 -7.80 -6.33
N THR A 54 -7.20 -7.57 -7.47
CA THR A 54 -6.83 -8.23 -8.74
C THR A 54 -5.77 -7.46 -9.52
N VAL A 55 -5.55 -6.18 -9.19
CA VAL A 55 -4.58 -5.31 -9.85
C VAL A 55 -3.19 -5.48 -9.22
N PRO A 56 -2.10 -5.33 -9.99
CA PRO A 56 -0.75 -5.29 -9.45
C PRO A 56 -0.56 -4.21 -8.38
N LEU A 57 0.20 -4.54 -7.33
CA LEU A 57 0.56 -3.61 -6.27
C LEU A 57 1.92 -2.95 -6.56
N VAL A 58 2.01 -1.66 -6.30
CA VAL A 58 3.22 -0.83 -6.46
C VAL A 58 3.70 -0.36 -5.10
N LEU A 59 4.97 -0.58 -4.81
CA LEU A 59 5.62 -0.06 -3.60
C LEU A 59 6.40 1.22 -3.93
N HIS A 60 6.09 2.29 -3.22
CA HIS A 60 6.86 3.55 -3.26
C HIS A 60 8.04 3.50 -2.29
N GLY A 61 9.05 4.32 -2.52
CA GLY A 61 10.22 4.53 -1.66
C GLY A 61 10.92 5.83 -1.97
#